data_AF-A0A1C6FW77-F1
#
_entry.id   AF-A0A1C6FW77-F1
#
_cell.length_a   1.000
_cell.length_b   1.000
_cell.length_c   1.000
_cell.angle_alpha   90.00
_cell.angle_beta   90.00
_cell.angle_gamma   90.00
#
_symmetry.space_group_name_H-M   'P 1'
#
loop_
_entity.id
_entity.type
_entity.pdbx_description
1 polymer ?
#
loop_
_entity_poly.entity_id
_entity_poly.type
_entity_poly.pdbx_seq_one_letter_code
_entity_poly.pdbx_strand_id
1 'polypeptide(L)'
;MAYITYQQYLDIYGTCPISEKEFPVYAGLSSDLIDSITQYKIVKGGGISALPDFIQLIIQKATAAQVLYYIQLGLETVLTGQVGQSFTVGKVSVSGGALSATATKPGAVMVSPLALALLEQTPFMYRGVHVCSDQFLNLFWGI
;
A
#
# COMPACT_ATOMS: atom_id res chain seq x y z
N MET A 1 -14.13 -0.45 -6.07
CA MET A 1 -14.53 0.78 -6.83
C MET A 1 -13.49 1.84 -6.51
N ALA A 2 -13.04 2.64 -7.47
CA ALA A 2 -11.96 3.60 -7.21
C ALA A 2 -12.42 4.68 -6.22
N TYR A 3 -11.64 4.88 -5.16
CA TYR A 3 -11.94 5.85 -4.10
C TYR A 3 -11.47 7.27 -4.39
N ILE A 4 -10.66 7.45 -5.44
CA ILE A 4 -10.06 8.74 -5.81
C ILE A 4 -10.20 9.00 -7.31
N THR A 5 -10.42 10.26 -7.66
CA THR A 5 -10.39 10.75 -9.05
C THR A 5 -9.04 11.38 -9.39
N TYR A 6 -8.71 11.46 -10.69
CA TYR A 6 -7.45 12.07 -11.14
C TYR A 6 -7.28 13.52 -10.65
N GLN A 7 -8.36 14.29 -10.64
CA GLN A 7 -8.36 15.67 -10.14
C GLN A 7 -8.05 15.75 -8.65
N GLN A 8 -8.63 14.87 -7.84
CA GLN A 8 -8.33 14.82 -6.40
C GLN A 8 -6.88 14.42 -6.13
N TYR A 9 -6.30 13.54 -6.95
CA TYR A 9 -4.89 13.20 -6.85
C TYR A 9 -3.98 14.40 -7.16
N LEU A 10 -4.31 15.16 -8.21
CA LEU A 10 -3.56 16.39 -8.56
C LEU A 10 -3.67 17.46 -7.48
N ASP A 11 -4.81 17.60 -6.81
CA ASP A 11 -4.97 18.55 -5.71
C ASP A 11 -4.09 18.19 -4.50
N ILE A 12 -3.90 16.88 -4.24
CA ILE A 12 -3.10 16.40 -3.09
C ILE A 12 -1.59 16.45 -3.38
N TYR A 13 -1.15 16.03 -4.59
CA TYR A 13 0.27 15.83 -4.91
C TYR A 13 0.81 16.74 -6.03
N GLY A 14 -0.02 17.54 -6.66
CA GLY A 14 0.35 18.55 -7.67
C GLY A 14 0.65 17.98 -9.06
N THR A 15 1.53 16.99 -9.16
CA THR A 15 1.97 16.43 -10.45
C THR A 15 1.83 14.92 -10.48
N CYS A 16 1.18 14.39 -11.52
CA CYS A 16 1.09 12.96 -11.77
C CYS A 16 1.97 12.59 -12.97
N PRO A 17 2.93 11.66 -12.83
CA PRO A 17 3.77 11.19 -13.94
C PRO A 17 3.05 10.19 -14.86
N ILE A 18 1.79 9.83 -14.58
CA ILE A 18 0.99 8.86 -15.34
C ILE A 18 -0.11 9.57 -16.15
N SER A 19 -0.42 9.01 -17.33
CA SER A 19 -1.51 9.44 -18.19
C SER A 19 -2.89 9.21 -17.57
N GLU A 20 -3.83 10.12 -17.78
CA GLU A 20 -5.20 10.03 -17.26
C GLU A 20 -5.92 8.74 -17.66
N LYS A 21 -5.53 8.10 -18.76
CA LYS A 21 -6.10 6.82 -19.22
C LYS A 21 -5.69 5.62 -18.38
N GLU A 22 -4.49 5.65 -17.82
CA GLU A 22 -3.94 4.55 -17.02
C GLU A 22 -4.28 4.71 -15.54
N PHE A 23 -4.48 5.96 -15.09
CA PHE A 23 -4.82 6.28 -13.71
C PHE A 23 -5.97 5.45 -13.09
N PRO A 24 -7.09 5.18 -13.79
CA PRO A 24 -8.18 4.37 -13.25
C PRO A 24 -7.76 2.95 -12.85
N VAL A 25 -6.79 2.36 -13.56
CA VAL A 25 -6.27 1.02 -13.24
C VAL A 25 -5.48 1.07 -11.93
N TYR A 26 -4.58 2.05 -11.79
CA TYR A 26 -3.83 2.26 -10.56
C TYR A 26 -4.75 2.57 -9.38
N ALA A 27 -5.70 3.48 -9.56
CA ALA A 27 -6.66 3.85 -8.53
C ALA A 27 -7.55 2.67 -8.10
N GLY A 28 -7.95 1.81 -9.05
CA GLY A 28 -8.70 0.59 -8.77
C GLY A 28 -7.91 -0.38 -7.89
N LEU A 29 -6.70 -0.75 -8.32
CA LEU A 29 -5.84 -1.68 -7.57
C LEU A 29 -5.41 -1.11 -6.22
N SER A 30 -5.20 0.21 -6.12
CA SER A 30 -4.89 0.86 -4.85
C SER A 30 -6.10 0.80 -3.92
N SER A 31 -7.31 0.99 -4.44
CA SER A 31 -8.54 0.92 -3.65
C SER A 31 -8.80 -0.49 -3.14
N ASP A 32 -8.59 -1.51 -3.98
CA ASP A 32 -8.76 -2.92 -3.59
C ASP A 32 -7.74 -3.32 -2.50
N LEU A 33 -6.50 -2.82 -2.55
CA LEU A 33 -5.54 -3.02 -1.46
C LEU A 33 -5.97 -2.34 -0.16
N ILE A 34 -6.48 -1.10 -0.23
CA ILE A 34 -6.98 -0.38 0.95
C ILE A 34 -8.17 -1.14 1.56
N ASP A 35 -9.05 -1.70 0.75
CA ASP A 35 -10.15 -2.56 1.22
C ASP A 35 -9.64 -3.82 1.92
N SER A 36 -8.61 -4.46 1.37
CA SER A 36 -7.96 -5.62 1.99
C SER A 36 -7.38 -5.29 3.37
N ILE A 37 -6.64 -4.17 3.47
CA ILE A 37 -6.03 -3.71 4.73
C ILE A 37 -7.10 -3.34 5.78
N THR A 38 -8.20 -2.74 5.34
CA THR A 38 -9.32 -2.35 6.21
C THR A 38 -10.31 -3.49 6.47
N GLN A 39 -9.95 -4.73 6.09
CA GLN A 39 -10.77 -5.94 6.29
C GLN A 39 -12.16 -5.85 5.64
N TYR A 40 -12.27 -5.11 4.53
CA TYR A 40 -13.50 -4.81 3.81
C TYR A 40 -14.60 -4.16 4.66
N LYS A 41 -14.25 -3.53 5.79
CA LYS A 41 -15.21 -2.85 6.67
C LYS A 41 -15.86 -1.65 5.98
N ILE A 42 -15.14 -0.97 5.09
CA ILE A 42 -15.64 0.17 4.31
C ILE A 42 -16.76 -0.29 3.38
N VAL A 43 -16.52 -1.37 2.61
CA VAL A 43 -17.50 -1.94 1.68
C VAL A 43 -18.73 -2.47 2.42
N LYS A 44 -18.52 -3.17 3.54
CA LYS A 44 -19.62 -3.70 4.39
C LYS A 44 -20.40 -2.60 5.11
N GLY A 45 -19.78 -1.45 5.35
CA GLY A 45 -20.36 -0.31 6.07
C GLY A 45 -21.21 0.64 5.21
N GLY A 46 -21.48 0.30 3.94
CA GLY A 46 -22.26 1.15 3.03
C GLY A 46 -21.40 2.02 2.09
N GLY A 47 -20.10 1.73 1.99
CA GLY A 47 -19.17 2.46 1.11
C GLY A 47 -18.72 3.80 1.67
N ILE A 48 -17.85 4.51 0.94
CA ILE A 48 -17.24 5.76 1.40
C ILE A 48 -18.27 6.82 1.81
N SER A 49 -19.38 6.94 1.08
CA SER A 49 -20.40 7.97 1.33
C SER A 49 -21.14 7.82 2.66
N ALA A 50 -21.09 6.63 3.29
CA ALA A 50 -21.71 6.40 4.59
C ALA A 50 -20.82 6.85 5.77
N LEU A 51 -19.56 7.18 5.50
CA LEU A 51 -18.59 7.57 6.52
C LEU A 51 -18.58 9.09 6.75
N PRO A 52 -18.13 9.55 7.93
CA PRO A 52 -17.87 10.97 8.16
C PRO A 52 -16.84 11.55 7.19
N ASP A 53 -17.04 12.80 6.76
CA ASP A 53 -16.20 13.49 5.75
C ASP A 53 -14.70 13.43 6.07
N PHE A 54 -14.34 13.57 7.35
CA PHE A 54 -12.94 13.47 7.79
C PHE A 54 -12.31 12.12 7.45
N ILE A 55 -13.06 11.02 7.64
CA ILE A 55 -12.56 9.67 7.36
C ILE A 55 -12.51 9.43 5.85
N GLN A 56 -13.47 9.96 5.09
CA GLN A 56 -13.43 9.92 3.63
C GLN A 56 -12.15 10.59 3.08
N LEU A 57 -11.79 11.77 3.61
CA LEU A 57 -10.57 12.48 3.24
C LEU A 57 -9.29 11.69 3.57
N ILE A 58 -9.24 11.02 4.72
CA ILE A 58 -8.10 10.17 5.09
C ILE A 58 -7.97 8.99 4.12
N ILE A 59 -9.09 8.33 3.79
CA ILE A 59 -9.09 7.19 2.87
C ILE A 59 -8.63 7.65 1.48
N GLN A 60 -9.14 8.78 0.97
CA GLN A 60 -8.71 9.35 -0.30
C GLN A 60 -7.20 9.64 -0.32
N LYS A 61 -6.66 10.26 0.74
CA LYS A 61 -5.21 10.51 0.86
C LYS A 61 -4.40 9.21 0.94
N ALA A 62 -4.89 8.20 1.64
CA ALA A 62 -4.24 6.89 1.72
C ALA A 62 -4.22 6.18 0.35
N THR A 63 -5.34 6.22 -0.39
CA THR A 63 -5.40 5.69 -1.76
C THR A 63 -4.46 6.45 -2.69
N ALA A 64 -4.39 7.78 -2.58
CA ALA A 64 -3.47 8.61 -3.35
C ALA A 64 -2.01 8.25 -3.08
N ALA A 65 -1.63 8.05 -1.81
CA ALA A 65 -0.30 7.60 -1.42
C ALA A 65 0.06 6.22 -2.00
N GLN A 66 -0.93 5.30 -2.02
CA GLN A 66 -0.75 3.98 -2.60
C GLN A 66 -0.57 4.03 -4.11
N VAL A 67 -1.29 4.92 -4.81
CA VAL A 67 -1.08 5.15 -6.24
C VAL A 67 0.36 5.61 -6.47
N LEU A 68 0.83 6.65 -5.78
CA LEU A 68 2.21 7.16 -5.89
C LEU A 68 3.25 6.04 -5.69
N TYR A 69 3.01 5.16 -4.73
CA TYR A 69 3.88 4.04 -4.45
C TYR A 69 3.95 3.02 -5.60
N TYR A 70 2.82 2.71 -6.23
CA TYR A 70 2.80 1.88 -7.44
C TYR A 70 3.52 2.53 -8.61
N ILE A 71 3.44 3.86 -8.77
CA ILE A 71 4.20 4.58 -9.78
C ILE A 71 5.70 4.40 -9.54
N GLN A 72 6.14 4.61 -8.30
CA GLN A 72 7.55 4.66 -7.95
C GLN A 72 8.24 3.29 -8.06
N LEU A 73 7.53 2.21 -7.72
CA LEU A 73 8.05 0.84 -7.77
C LEU A 73 7.76 0.12 -9.08
N GLY A 74 6.75 0.56 -9.82
CA GLY A 74 6.18 -0.18 -10.94
C GLY A 74 5.10 -1.14 -10.47
N LEU A 75 3.93 -1.06 -11.11
CA LEU A 75 2.74 -1.85 -10.80
C LEU A 75 3.05 -3.36 -10.83
N GLU A 76 3.75 -3.84 -11.85
CA GLU A 76 4.12 -5.25 -12.00
C GLU A 76 5.04 -5.76 -10.89
N THR A 77 6.01 -4.95 -10.46
CA THR A 77 6.94 -5.30 -9.38
C THR A 77 6.20 -5.45 -8.06
N VAL A 78 5.23 -4.57 -7.81
CA VAL A 78 4.41 -4.68 -6.60
C VAL A 78 3.47 -5.89 -6.71
N LEU A 79 2.73 -6.10 -7.80
CA LEU A 79 1.80 -7.22 -7.90
C LEU A 79 2.47 -8.60 -7.87
N THR A 80 3.63 -8.76 -8.50
CA THR A 80 4.34 -10.04 -8.58
C THR A 80 5.22 -10.30 -7.36
N GLY A 81 5.50 -9.27 -6.55
CA GLY A 81 6.48 -9.33 -5.47
C GLY A 81 7.90 -9.64 -5.95
N GLN A 82 8.13 -9.63 -7.26
CA GLN A 82 9.39 -10.01 -7.89
C GLN A 82 10.21 -8.75 -8.13
N VAL A 83 11.04 -8.40 -7.15
CA VAL A 83 12.07 -7.37 -7.32
C VAL A 83 13.11 -7.91 -8.31
N GLY A 84 13.53 -7.07 -9.27
CA GLY A 84 14.47 -7.46 -10.32
C GLY A 84 15.65 -8.27 -9.76
N GLN A 85 15.87 -9.45 -10.34
CA GLN A 85 16.94 -10.37 -9.97
C GLN A 85 18.28 -9.62 -10.02
N SER A 86 19.09 -9.74 -8.97
CA SER A 86 20.45 -9.17 -8.96
C SER A 86 21.32 -9.98 -9.90
N PHE A 87 21.86 -9.36 -10.94
CA PHE A 87 22.78 -10.04 -11.86
C PHE A 87 24.21 -9.59 -11.56
N THR A 88 25.11 -10.55 -11.40
CA THR A 88 26.56 -10.31 -11.32
C THR A 88 27.21 -10.97 -12.51
N VAL A 89 27.86 -10.18 -13.37
CA VAL A 89 28.64 -10.70 -14.50
C VAL A 89 30.10 -10.35 -14.24
N GLY A 90 30.91 -11.36 -13.91
CA GLY A 90 32.32 -11.18 -13.56
C GLY A 90 32.51 -10.38 -12.28
N LYS A 91 33.20 -9.24 -12.35
CA LYS A 91 33.44 -8.32 -11.21
C LYS A 91 32.37 -7.24 -11.05
N VAL A 92 31.41 -7.17 -11.98
CA VAL A 92 30.37 -6.13 -11.97
C VAL A 92 29.12 -6.72 -11.33
N SER A 93 28.82 -6.27 -10.12
CA SER A 93 27.57 -6.57 -9.42
C SER A 93 26.57 -5.45 -9.69
N VAL A 94 25.40 -5.82 -10.20
CA VAL A 94 24.22 -4.94 -10.20
C VAL A 94 23.33 -5.45 -9.07
N SER A 95 23.43 -4.81 -7.91
CA SER A 95 22.49 -5.09 -6.83
C SER A 95 21.11 -4.61 -7.28
N GLY A 96 20.13 -5.52 -7.31
CA GLY A 96 18.72 -5.13 -7.41
C GLY A 96 18.44 -4.06 -6.37
N GLY A 97 17.70 -3.01 -6.74
CA GLY A 97 17.50 -1.82 -5.89
C GLY A 97 17.05 -2.16 -4.47
N ALA A 98 17.11 -1.17 -3.56
CA ALA A 98 17.01 -1.27 -2.09
C ALA A 98 15.94 -2.22 -1.49
N LEU A 99 14.95 -2.65 -2.28
CA LEU A 99 13.96 -3.67 -1.92
C LEU A 99 14.50 -5.12 -1.95
N SER A 100 15.65 -5.39 -2.58
CA SER A 100 16.25 -6.73 -2.63
C SER A 100 16.98 -7.12 -1.33
N ALA A 101 17.38 -6.13 -0.52
CA ALA A 101 18.23 -6.32 0.65
C ALA A 101 17.45 -6.46 1.96
N THR A 102 16.15 -6.19 1.96
CA THR A 102 15.35 -6.30 3.18
C THR A 102 14.72 -7.69 3.25
N ALA A 103 15.08 -8.48 4.27
CA ALA A 103 14.45 -9.76 4.63
C ALA A 103 12.98 -9.60 5.09
N THR A 104 12.29 -8.57 4.61
CA THR A 104 10.88 -8.33 4.84
C THR A 104 10.11 -9.30 3.97
N LYS A 105 9.08 -9.94 4.56
CA LYS A 105 8.15 -10.78 3.80
C LYS A 105 7.70 -10.01 2.55
N PRO A 106 7.65 -10.61 1.35
CA PRO A 106 7.28 -9.91 0.11
C PRO A 106 5.94 -9.17 0.22
N GLY A 107 5.02 -9.65 1.07
CA GLY A 107 3.75 -8.97 1.40
C GLY A 107 3.90 -7.60 2.08
N ALA A 108 5.00 -7.30 2.77
CA ALA A 108 5.24 -6.04 3.44
C ALA A 108 5.66 -4.90 2.48
N VAL A 109 6.11 -5.27 1.28
CA VAL A 109 6.46 -4.33 0.20
C VAL A 109 5.22 -3.97 -0.63
N MET A 110 4.07 -4.62 -0.40
CA MET A 110 2.85 -4.37 -1.19
C MET A 110 2.16 -3.06 -0.81
N VAL A 111 2.39 -2.58 0.42
CA VAL A 111 1.64 -1.48 1.01
C VAL A 111 2.56 -0.29 1.25
N SER A 112 2.15 0.90 0.82
CA SER A 112 2.89 2.10 1.08
C SER A 112 2.89 2.43 2.58
N PRO A 113 4.05 2.77 3.18
CA PRO A 113 4.14 3.07 4.61
C PRO A 113 3.32 4.31 4.97
N LEU A 114 3.19 5.27 4.05
CA LEU A 114 2.39 6.48 4.27
C LEU A 114 0.89 6.18 4.25
N ALA A 115 0.40 5.29 3.38
CA ALA A 115 -1.00 4.87 3.44
C ALA A 115 -1.30 4.15 4.77
N LEU A 116 -0.37 3.34 5.27
CA LEU A 116 -0.51 2.65 6.55
C LEU A 116 -0.62 3.66 7.72
N ALA A 117 0.30 4.63 7.80
CA ALA A 117 0.27 5.67 8.83
C ALA A 117 -1.01 6.53 8.80
N LEU A 118 -1.58 6.78 7.61
CA LEU A 118 -2.85 7.48 7.48
C LEU A 118 -4.03 6.60 7.94
N LEU A 119 -4.04 5.32 7.57
CA LEU A 119 -5.10 4.38 7.94
C LEU A 119 -5.10 4.04 9.43
N GLU A 120 -3.97 4.11 10.13
CA GLU A 120 -3.89 3.90 11.59
C GLU A 120 -4.75 4.89 12.38
N GLN A 121 -4.91 6.10 11.85
CA GLN A 121 -5.77 7.14 12.43
C GLN A 121 -7.26 6.76 12.34
N THR A 122 -7.62 5.85 11.44
CA THR A 122 -9.00 5.38 11.25
C THR A 122 -9.31 4.17 12.15
N PRO A 123 -10.58 3.98 12.55
CA PRO A 123 -10.99 2.84 13.39
C PRO A 123 -11.10 1.51 12.63
N PHE A 124 -10.75 1.47 11.34
CA PHE A 124 -10.97 0.27 10.53
C PHE A 124 -9.85 -0.76 10.64
N MET A 125 -8.63 -0.32 10.98
CA MET A 125 -7.51 -1.23 11.17
C MET A 125 -7.67 -2.09 12.42
N TYR A 126 -7.08 -3.28 12.39
CA TYR A 126 -7.03 -4.17 13.54
C TYR A 126 -6.17 -3.53 14.63
N ARG A 127 -6.76 -3.21 15.78
CA ARG A 127 -6.08 -2.65 16.97
C ARG A 127 -5.94 -3.68 18.08
N GLY A 128 -5.60 -4.92 17.74
CA GLY A 128 -5.30 -5.94 18.73
C GLY A 128 -3.94 -5.69 19.38
N VAL A 129 -3.86 -5.93 20.68
CA VAL A 129 -2.58 -6.03 21.38
C VAL A 129 -2.10 -7.47 21.23
N HIS A 130 -0.89 -7.66 20.71
CA HIS A 130 -0.28 -8.97 20.68
C HIS A 130 -0.06 -9.46 22.11
N VAL A 131 -0.67 -10.61 22.44
CA VAL A 131 -0.49 -11.30 23.71
C VAL A 131 0.49 -12.45 23.53
N CYS A 132 1.27 -12.79 24.55
CA CYS A 132 2.31 -13.83 24.47
C CYS A 132 1.81 -15.22 24.03
N SER A 133 0.48 -15.46 24.03
CA SER A 133 -0.15 -16.68 23.57
C SER A 133 -0.53 -16.69 22.08
N ASP A 134 -0.24 -15.64 21.33
CA ASP A 134 -0.61 -15.57 19.91
C ASP A 134 0.17 -16.61 19.09
N GLN A 135 -0.56 -17.40 18.31
CA GLN A 135 -0.07 -18.67 17.72
C GLN A 135 1.04 -18.48 16.67
N PHE A 136 1.27 -17.23 16.25
CA PHE A 136 2.27 -16.84 15.24
C PHE A 136 3.29 -15.80 15.74
N LEU A 137 3.35 -15.51 17.04
CA LEU A 137 4.50 -14.82 17.61
C LEU A 137 5.69 -15.77 17.52
N ASN A 138 6.75 -15.36 16.82
CA ASN A 138 8.03 -16.07 16.89
C ASN A 138 8.41 -16.18 18.37
N LEU A 139 8.32 -17.40 18.93
CA LEU A 139 8.58 -17.71 20.34
C LEU A 139 10.05 -17.51 20.74
N PHE A 140 10.86 -16.91 19.86
CA PHE A 140 12.31 -16.84 19.96
C PHE A 140 12.78 -15.43 19.62
N TRP A 141 12.50 -14.48 20.51
CA TRP A 141 13.43 -13.38 20.72
C TRP A 141 14.62 -13.95 21.50
N GLY A 142 15.56 -14.52 20.75
CA GLY A 142 16.84 -14.99 21.28
C GLY A 142 17.64 -13.82 21.82
N ILE A 143 18.07 -13.99 23.08
CA ILE A 143 19.31 -13.42 23.62
C ILE A 143 20.48 -13.80 22.72
#